data_AF-A0A168IE13-F1
#
_entry.id   AF-A0A168IE13-F1
#
_cell.length_a   1.000
_cell.length_b   1.000
_cell.length_c   1.000
_cell.angle_alpha   90.00
_cell.angle_beta   90.00
_cell.angle_gamma   90.00
#
_symmetry.space_group_name_H-M   'P 1'
#
loop_
_entity.id
_entity.type
_entity.pdbx_description
1 polymer ?
#
loop_
_entity_poly.entity_id
_entity_poly.type
_entity_poly.pdbx_seq_one_letter_code
_entity_poly.pdbx_strand_id
1 'polypeptide(L)' 'MSDLQKAILDKQIQESRVLNAELSHLKPTTALYERQVPSSNIFFLAKDNEAVKAKSLSFQKELEKQLK' A
#
# COMPACT_ATOMS: atom_id res chain seq x y z
N MET A 1 12.63 15.63 11.62
CA MET A 1 11.55 14.67 11.91
C MET A 1 11.73 14.20 13.35
N SER A 2 10.66 14.14 14.16
CA SER A 2 10.76 13.61 15.53
C SER A 2 10.97 12.09 15.52
N ASP A 3 11.52 11.52 16.60
CA ASP A 3 11.74 10.07 16.73
C ASP A 3 10.44 9.28 16.58
N LEU A 4 9.32 9.82 17.11
CA LEU A 4 8.00 9.23 16.96
C LEU A 4 7.54 9.21 15.50
N GLN A 5 7.73 10.32 14.77
CA GLN A 5 7.38 10.40 13.35
C GLN A 5 8.22 9.42 12.51
N LYS A 6 9.50 9.27 12.85
CA LYS A 6 10.39 8.31 12.18
C LYS A 6 9.94 6.87 12.41
N ALA A 7 9.61 6.51 13.65
CA ALA A 7 9.10 5.18 13.99
C ALA A 7 7.76 4.86 13.29
N ILE A 8 6.87 5.84 13.16
CA ILE A 8 5.61 5.70 12.41
C ILE A 8 5.90 5.47 10.92
N LEU A 9 6.81 6.25 10.34
CA LEU A 9 7.18 6.14 8.94
C LEU A 9 7.85 4.78 8.64
N ASP A 10 8.77 4.33 9.48
CA ASP A 10 9.41 3.01 9.37
C ASP A 10 8.38 1.87 9.40
N LYS A 11 7.38 1.98 10.30
CA LYS A 11 6.28 1.02 10.37
C LYS A 11 5.46 1.02 9.07
N GLN A 12 5.10 2.18 8.54
CA GLN A 12 4.34 2.29 7.29
C GLN A 12 5.11 1.72 6.08
N ILE A 13 6.42 1.94 6.02
CA ILE A 13 7.28 1.35 4.98
C ILE A 13 7.25 -0.18 5.08
N GLN A 14 7.38 -0.72 6.30
CA GLN A 14 7.35 -2.16 6.51
C GLN A 14 5.99 -2.78 6.11
N GLU A 15 4.88 -2.16 6.52
CA GLU A 15 3.53 -2.58 6.12
C GLU A 15 3.35 -2.53 4.60
N SER A 16 3.84 -1.47 3.94
CA SER A 16 3.77 -1.34 2.49
C SER A 16 4.60 -2.39 1.75
N ARG A 17 5.75 -2.80 2.29
CA ARG A 17 6.59 -3.86 1.73
C ARG A 17 5.91 -5.21 1.79
N VAL A 18 5.30 -5.53 2.94
CA VAL A 18 4.52 -6.77 3.11
C VAL A 18 3.35 -6.79 2.12
N LEU A 19 2.59 -5.70 2.02
CA LEU A 19 1.48 -5.60 1.07
C LEU A 19 1.94 -5.84 -0.38
N ASN A 20 3.02 -5.20 -0.82
CA ASN A 20 3.54 -5.39 -2.17
C ASN A 20 4.01 -6.82 -2.44
N ALA A 21 4.61 -7.47 -1.44
CA ALA A 21 4.97 -8.88 -1.53
C ALA A 21 3.72 -9.78 -1.64
N GLU A 22 2.68 -9.53 -0.86
CA GLU A 22 1.43 -10.29 -0.97
C GLU A 22 0.79 -10.11 -2.35
N LEU A 23 0.68 -8.86 -2.82
CA LEU A 23 0.13 -8.53 -4.13
C LEU A 23 0.90 -9.17 -5.30
N SER A 24 2.22 -9.35 -5.19
CA SER A 24 3.02 -9.99 -6.25
C SER A 24 2.76 -11.49 -6.39
N HIS A 25 2.32 -12.16 -5.33
CA HIS A 25 2.04 -13.60 -5.33
C HIS A 25 0.58 -13.92 -5.68
N LEU A 26 -0.28 -12.91 -5.83
CA LEU A 26 -1.69 -13.13 -6.16
C LEU A 26 -1.87 -13.63 -7.60
N LYS A 27 -2.81 -14.56 -7.77
CA LYS A 27 -3.26 -14.99 -9.09
C LYS A 27 -3.95 -13.82 -9.81
N PRO A 28 -3.80 -13.67 -11.13
CA PRO A 28 -4.43 -12.58 -11.88
C PRO A 28 -5.95 -12.49 -11.72
N THR A 29 -6.62 -13.63 -11.51
CA THR A 29 -8.08 -13.74 -11.34
C THR A 29 -8.57 -13.44 -9.92
N THR A 30 -7.67 -13.12 -8.98
CA THR A 30 -8.04 -12.82 -7.60
C THR A 30 -8.85 -11.52 -7.56
N ALA A 31 -10.03 -11.57 -6.97
CA ALA A 31 -10.82 -10.36 -6.72
C ALA A 31 -10.12 -9.52 -5.64
N LEU A 32 -9.69 -8.31 -6.00
CA LEU A 32 -9.14 -7.34 -5.07
C LEU A 32 -10.21 -6.35 -4.66
N TYR A 33 -10.26 -6.07 -3.35
CA TYR A 33 -11.14 -5.04 -2.80
C TYR A 33 -10.26 -3.95 -2.21
N GLU A 34 -10.38 -2.73 -2.73
CA GLU A 34 -9.63 -1.59 -2.23
C GLU A 34 -10.55 -0.54 -1.61
N ARG A 35 -9.98 0.19 -0.65
CA ARG A 35 -10.63 1.34 -0.04
C ARG A 35 -10.13 2.61 -0.74
N GLN A 36 -11.05 3.40 -1.28
CA GLN A 36 -10.71 4.65 -1.95
C GLN A 36 -10.50 5.81 -0.96
N VAL A 37 -11.18 5.77 0.19
CA VAL A 37 -11.13 6.82 1.21
C VAL A 37 -10.69 6.22 2.54
N PRO A 38 -9.54 6.61 3.14
CA PRO A 38 -9.00 5.98 4.35
C PRO A 38 -9.93 5.97 5.56
N SER A 39 -10.80 6.97 5.69
CA SER A 39 -11.77 7.09 6.79
C SER A 39 -13.03 6.23 6.58
N SER A 40 -13.23 5.65 5.40
CA SER A 40 -14.39 4.83 5.09
C SER A 40 -14.17 3.36 5.48
N ASN A 41 -15.27 2.68 5.83
CA ASN A 41 -15.28 1.23 6.00
C ASN A 41 -15.80 0.49 4.74
N ILE A 42 -16.01 1.22 3.64
CA ILE A 42 -16.51 0.66 2.39
C ILE A 42 -15.33 0.27 1.50
N PHE A 43 -15.38 -0.96 1.00
CA PHE A 43 -14.43 -1.50 0.05
C PHE A 43 -15.11 -1.70 -1.29
N PHE A 44 -14.43 -1.30 -2.36
CA PHE A 44 -14.91 -1.45 -3.73
C PHE A 44 -14.10 -2.52 -4.43
N LEU A 45 -14.78 -3.33 -5.25
CA LEU A 45 -14.10 -4.27 -6.14
C LEU A 45 -13.22 -3.48 -7.12
N ALA A 46 -11.94 -3.80 -7.14
CA ALA A 46 -10.98 -3.21 -8.04
C ALA A 46 -11.32 -3.58 -9.49
N LYS A 47 -11.34 -2.58 -10.37
CA LYS A 47 -11.55 -2.79 -11.81
C LYS A 47 -10.31 -3.33 -12.51
N ASP A 48 -9.14 -2.98 -11.98
CA ASP A 48 -7.84 -3.33 -12.56
C ASP A 48 -6.85 -3.64 -11.42
N ASN A 49 -6.48 -4.91 -11.31
CA ASN A 49 -5.54 -5.39 -10.30
C ASN A 49 -4.12 -4.84 -10.52
N GLU A 50 -3.72 -4.57 -11.76
CA GLU A 50 -2.40 -4.02 -12.07
C GLU A 50 -2.31 -2.55 -11.65
N ALA A 51 -3.38 -1.79 -11.83
CA ALA A 51 -3.47 -0.43 -11.29
C ALA A 51 -3.32 -0.41 -9.75
N VAL A 52 -3.95 -1.36 -9.04
CA VAL A 52 -3.82 -1.49 -7.58
C VAL A 52 -2.37 -1.79 -7.17
N LYS A 53 -1.71 -2.72 -7.86
CA LYS A 53 -0.29 -3.04 -7.64
C LYS A 53 0.62 -1.83 -7.89
N ALA A 54 0.42 -1.12 -9.00
CA ALA A 54 1.20 0.06 -9.35
C ALA A 54 1.03 1.19 -8.33
N LYS A 55 -0.20 1.41 -7.85
CA LYS A 55 -0.51 2.39 -6.79
C LYS A 55 0.18 2.03 -5.47
N SER A 56 0.11 0.77 -5.05
CA SER A 56 0.77 0.27 -3.83
C SER A 56 2.30 0.40 -3.92
N LEU A 57 2.89 0.11 -5.07
CA LEU A 57 4.34 0.28 -5.28
C LEU A 57 4.75 1.77 -5.26
N SER A 58 3.94 2.64 -5.85
CA SER A 58 4.18 4.08 -5.85
C SER A 58 4.10 4.65 -4.43
N PHE A 59 3.15 4.18 -3.63
CA PHE A 59 3.01 4.54 -2.22
C PHE A 59 4.24 4.14 -1.40
N GLN A 60 4.75 2.90 -1.55
CA GLN A 60 5.97 2.47 -0.89
C GLN A 60 7.15 3.40 -1.19
N LYS A 61 7.36 3.70 -2.49
CA LYS A 61 8.47 4.56 -2.94
C LYS A 61 8.36 5.97 -2.36
N GLU A 62 7.15 6.49 -2.21
CA GLU A 62 6.93 7.82 -1.64
C GLU A 62 7.23 7.84 -0.14
N LEU A 63 6.86 6.81 0.61
CA LEU A 63 7.25 6.66 2.02
C LEU A 63 8.78 6.55 2.17
N GLU A 64 9.44 5.76 1.33
CA GLU A 64 10.89 5.59 1.37
C GLU A 64 11.65 6.89 1.02
N LYS A 65 11.09 7.77 0.18
CA LYS A 65 11.66 9.09 -0.08
C LYS A 65 11.59 10.01 1.13
N GLN A 66 10.53 9.94 1.93
CA GLN A 66 10.38 10.78 3.13
C GLN A 66 11.41 10.45 4.22
N LEU A 67 12.07 9.29 4.11
CA LEU A 67 13.13 8.87 5.02
C LEU A 67 14.52 9.41 4.63
N LYS A 68 14.70 9.88 3.40
CA LYS A 68 15.94 10.48 2.88
C LYS A 68 15.98 11.98 3.12
#